data_AF-A0A2H3CNA8-F1
#
_entry.id   AF-A0A2H3CNA8-F1
#
_cell.length_a   1.000
_cell.length_b   1.000
_cell.length_c   1.000
_cell.angle_alpha   90.00
_cell.angle_beta   90.00
_cell.angle_gamma   90.00
#
_symmetry.space_group_name_H-M   'P 1'
#
loop_
_entity.id
_entity.type
_entity.pdbx_description
1 polymer ?
#
loop_
_entity_poly.entity_id
_entity_poly.type
_entity_poly.pdbx_seq_one_letter_code
_entity_poly.pdbx_strand_id
1 'polypeptide(L)'
;DVRKDSLETFRQIFQYLEENNLLDMDNSVHRICLFLVFHPRIQASLDRTRDAWNHHQIRTEHYKTPIAIYELRQEKAIRRGYWTGDPGDSVDEVRRDPYYGIDGDIHDNYPFAPPEVDRAMNEEDEAEVALNNDEDIEFVKMLMADFNFEAEDSNWGIEVYCEAVIRLLAIVEAHNTSIP
;
A
#
# COMPACT_ATOMS: atom_id res chain seq x y z
N ASP A 1 18.25 4.93 3.79
CA ASP A 1 16.91 5.57 3.83
C ASP A 1 16.00 4.47 4.30
N VAL A 2 15.38 4.62 5.47
CA VAL A 2 14.68 3.52 6.14
C VAL A 2 13.52 2.99 5.27
N ARG A 3 12.90 3.85 4.44
CA ARG A 3 11.88 3.43 3.48
C ARG A 3 12.46 2.54 2.39
N LYS A 4 13.64 2.91 1.88
CA LYS A 4 14.36 2.13 0.86
C LYS A 4 14.74 0.76 1.42
N ASP A 5 15.26 0.72 2.65
CA ASP A 5 15.73 -0.52 3.27
C ASP A 5 14.58 -1.50 3.57
N SER A 6 13.37 -0.99 3.86
CA SER A 6 12.21 -1.81 4.23
C SER A 6 11.49 -2.46 3.05
N LEU A 7 11.66 -1.89 1.85
CA LEU A 7 11.05 -2.38 0.60
C LEU A 7 12.04 -3.12 -0.29
N GLU A 8 13.35 -2.88 -0.13
CA GLU A 8 14.39 -3.49 -0.95
C GLU A 8 14.38 -5.03 -0.85
N THR A 9 14.08 -5.60 0.32
CA THR A 9 13.93 -7.05 0.47
C THR A 9 12.82 -7.60 -0.42
N PHE A 10 11.64 -6.97 -0.44
CA PHE A 10 10.54 -7.42 -1.31
C PHE A 10 10.86 -7.24 -2.78
N ARG A 11 11.57 -6.15 -3.14
CA ARG A 11 12.07 -5.94 -4.50
C ARG A 11 12.98 -7.09 -4.95
N GLN A 12 13.90 -7.52 -4.09
CA GLN A 12 14.80 -8.64 -4.38
C GLN A 12 14.06 -9.97 -4.47
N ILE A 13 13.04 -10.19 -3.63
CA ILE A 13 12.20 -11.38 -3.70
C ILE A 13 11.45 -11.44 -5.03
N PHE A 14 10.82 -10.34 -5.46
CA PHE A 14 10.08 -10.31 -6.72
C PHE A 14 11.00 -10.52 -7.92
N GLN A 15 12.16 -9.85 -7.92
CA GLN A 15 13.18 -10.08 -8.94
C GLN A 15 13.63 -11.55 -8.97
N TYR A 16 13.84 -12.18 -7.82
CA TYR A 16 14.17 -13.60 -7.74
C TYR A 16 13.04 -14.49 -8.30
N LEU A 17 11.78 -14.19 -8.01
CA LEU A 17 10.65 -14.95 -8.55
C LEU A 17 10.55 -14.83 -10.07
N GLU A 18 10.78 -13.64 -10.64
CA GLU A 18 10.80 -13.43 -12.09
C GLU A 18 11.97 -14.15 -12.75
N GLU A 19 13.19 -14.02 -12.21
CA GLU A 19 14.40 -14.65 -12.76
C GLU A 19 14.31 -16.19 -12.77
N ASN A 20 13.54 -16.77 -11.85
CA ASN A 20 13.32 -18.22 -11.76
C ASN A 20 12.04 -18.69 -12.48
N ASN A 21 11.33 -17.81 -13.20
CA ASN A 21 10.05 -18.09 -13.86
C ASN A 21 8.95 -18.60 -12.89
N LEU A 22 9.02 -18.18 -11.62
CA LEU A 22 8.00 -18.46 -10.60
C LEU A 22 6.90 -17.39 -10.58
N LEU A 23 7.23 -16.17 -11.04
CA LEU A 23 6.30 -15.05 -11.18
C LEU A 23 6.16 -14.69 -12.67
N ASP A 24 4.91 -14.56 -13.12
CA ASP A 24 4.54 -14.10 -14.45
C ASP A 24 3.50 -12.99 -14.27
N MET A 25 3.87 -11.77 -14.63
CA MET A 25 3.01 -10.59 -14.47
C MET A 25 1.90 -10.50 -15.52
N ASP A 26 2.00 -11.26 -16.62
CA ASP A 26 0.92 -11.37 -17.61
C ASP A 26 -0.18 -12.33 -17.11
N ASN A 27 0.14 -13.20 -16.15
CA ASN A 27 -0.78 -14.16 -15.57
C ASN A 27 -1.57 -13.57 -14.38
N SER A 28 -2.90 -13.51 -14.49
CA SER A 28 -3.78 -13.01 -13.42
C SER A 28 -3.71 -13.83 -12.12
N VAL A 29 -3.54 -15.15 -12.21
CA VAL A 29 -3.41 -16.03 -11.01
C VAL A 29 -2.15 -15.66 -10.23
N HIS A 30 -1.04 -15.46 -10.93
CA HIS A 30 0.23 -15.11 -10.30
C HIS A 30 0.12 -13.72 -9.65
N ARG A 31 -0.50 -12.74 -10.32
CA ARG A 31 -0.72 -11.39 -9.77
C ARG A 31 -1.62 -11.38 -8.53
N ILE A 32 -2.71 -12.14 -8.52
CA ILE A 32 -3.63 -12.20 -7.37
C ILE A 32 -2.94 -12.89 -6.18
N CYS A 33 -2.30 -14.03 -6.40
CA CYS A 33 -1.56 -14.73 -5.34
C CYS A 33 -0.41 -13.87 -4.78
N LEU A 34 0.30 -13.14 -5.64
CA LEU A 34 1.36 -12.23 -5.23
C LEU A 34 0.79 -11.13 -4.32
N PHE A 35 -0.34 -10.53 -4.70
CA PHE A 35 -1.01 -9.51 -3.89
C PHE A 35 -1.46 -10.07 -2.54
N LEU A 36 -2.20 -11.18 -2.52
CA LEU A 36 -2.74 -11.77 -1.29
C LEU A 36 -1.65 -12.15 -0.27
N VAL A 37 -0.49 -12.62 -0.74
CA VAL A 37 0.61 -13.02 0.14
C VAL A 37 1.46 -11.80 0.54
N PHE A 38 1.91 -10.98 -0.41
CA PHE A 38 2.92 -9.98 -0.10
C PHE A 38 2.34 -8.64 0.34
N HIS A 39 1.11 -8.28 -0.01
CA HIS A 39 0.48 -7.05 0.48
C HIS A 39 0.47 -6.94 2.02
N PRO A 40 -0.08 -7.91 2.79
CA PRO A 40 -0.07 -7.81 4.26
C PRO A 40 1.34 -7.80 4.85
N ARG A 41 2.30 -8.50 4.22
CA ARG A 41 3.70 -8.55 4.67
C ARG A 41 4.43 -7.23 4.46
N ILE A 42 4.23 -6.60 3.29
CA ILE A 42 4.76 -5.28 2.98
C ILE A 42 4.15 -4.25 3.94
N GLN A 43 2.84 -4.28 4.13
CA GLN A 43 2.14 -3.40 5.05
C GLN A 43 2.68 -3.53 6.47
N ALA A 44 2.86 -4.76 6.98
CA ALA A 44 3.47 -5.00 8.29
C ALA A 44 4.91 -4.48 8.39
N SER A 45 5.72 -4.61 7.35
CA SER A 45 7.09 -4.05 7.30
C SER A 45 7.08 -2.51 7.35
N LEU A 46 6.17 -1.89 6.61
CA LEU A 46 5.98 -0.44 6.61
C LEU A 46 5.47 0.06 7.96
N ASP A 47 4.55 -0.64 8.60
CA ASP A 47 4.03 -0.29 9.92
C ASP A 47 5.10 -0.37 10.99
N ARG A 48 5.95 -1.42 10.98
CA ARG A 48 7.11 -1.53 11.87
C ARG A 48 8.11 -0.39 11.65
N THR A 49 8.32 -0.02 10.39
CA THR A 49 9.22 1.06 10.02
C THR A 49 8.70 2.41 10.48
N ARG A 50 7.40 2.67 10.27
CA ARG A 50 6.71 3.85 10.79
C ARG A 50 6.83 3.90 12.30
N ASP A 51 6.59 2.79 12.99
CA ASP A 51 6.65 2.72 14.45
C ASP A 51 8.07 3.00 14.97
N ALA A 52 9.07 2.32 14.41
CA ALA A 52 10.48 2.55 14.73
C ALA A 52 10.88 4.01 14.46
N TRP A 53 10.42 4.59 13.34
CA TRP A 53 10.67 5.98 13.03
C TRP A 53 9.97 6.92 14.01
N ASN A 54 8.73 6.66 14.40
CA ASN A 54 8.00 7.53 15.32
C ASN A 54 8.56 7.50 16.75
N HIS A 55 9.24 6.41 17.13
CA HIS A 55 9.80 6.18 18.45
C HIS A 55 11.34 6.30 18.53
N HIS A 56 12.05 6.52 17.42
CA HIS A 56 13.51 6.69 17.48
C HIS A 56 13.89 8.02 18.14
N GLN A 57 14.96 8.02 18.93
CA GLN A 57 15.45 9.23 19.58
C GLN A 57 16.25 10.09 18.61
N ILE A 58 15.88 11.36 18.49
CA ILE A 58 16.59 12.33 17.66
C ILE A 58 17.65 13.05 18.48
N ARG A 59 18.91 12.88 18.09
CA ARG A 59 20.07 13.47 18.80
C ARG A 59 19.99 14.99 18.90
N THR A 60 19.55 15.66 17.84
CA THR A 60 19.44 17.13 17.77
C THR A 60 18.26 17.69 18.58
N GLU A 61 17.32 16.84 19.00
CA GLU A 61 16.14 17.22 19.76
C GLU A 61 16.22 16.76 21.24
N HIS A 62 17.46 16.62 21.73
CA HIS A 62 17.76 16.13 23.08
C HIS A 62 17.21 14.73 23.35
N TYR A 63 17.37 13.81 22.39
CA TYR A 63 16.94 12.41 22.48
C TYR A 63 15.42 12.21 22.65
N LYS A 64 14.63 13.20 22.22
CA LYS A 64 13.17 13.04 22.13
C LYS A 64 12.80 12.28 20.86
N THR A 65 11.70 11.54 20.94
CA THR A 65 11.11 10.86 19.78
C THR A 65 10.25 11.85 18.97
N PRO A 66 10.04 11.62 17.66
CA PRO A 66 9.10 12.40 16.87
C PRO A 66 7.72 12.57 17.53
N ILE A 67 7.16 11.51 18.10
CA ILE A 67 5.89 11.57 18.86
C ILE A 67 6.01 12.52 20.05
N ALA A 68 7.06 12.39 20.87
CA ALA A 68 7.25 13.26 22.03
C ALA A 68 7.41 14.73 21.62
N ILE A 69 8.07 15.00 20.49
CA ILE A 69 8.21 16.35 19.95
C ILE A 69 6.85 16.90 19.50
N TYR A 70 6.05 16.09 18.82
CA TYR A 70 4.70 16.47 18.38
C TYR A 70 3.81 16.85 19.57
N GLU A 71 3.75 16.00 20.60
CA GLU A 71 2.96 16.23 21.81
C GLU A 71 3.38 17.51 22.54
N LEU A 72 4.70 17.72 22.73
CA LEU A 72 5.22 18.94 23.36
C LEU A 72 4.90 20.21 22.56
N ARG A 73 4.93 20.13 21.21
CA ARG A 73 4.58 21.27 20.35
C ARG A 73 3.08 21.55 20.39
N GLN A 74 2.25 20.52 20.37
CA GLN A 74 0.80 20.64 20.50
C GLN A 74 0.44 21.30 21.85
N GLU A 75 0.99 20.81 22.96
CA GLU A 75 0.75 21.39 24.29
C GLU A 75 1.19 22.87 24.35
N LYS A 76 2.34 23.20 23.78
CA LYS A 76 2.82 24.58 23.69
C LYS A 76 1.88 25.47 22.87
N ALA A 77 1.28 24.95 21.80
CA ALA A 77 0.31 25.66 20.97
C ALA A 77 -0.99 25.94 21.72
N ILE A 78 -1.51 24.92 22.43
CA ILE A 78 -2.69 25.04 23.31
C ILE A 78 -2.46 26.11 24.37
N ARG A 79 -1.31 26.06 25.08
CA ARG A 79 -0.96 27.04 26.13
C ARG A 79 -0.84 28.47 25.61
N ARG A 80 -0.48 28.64 24.34
CA ARG A 80 -0.34 29.95 23.69
C ARG A 80 -1.62 30.42 23.01
N GLY A 81 -2.67 29.60 22.96
CA GLY A 81 -4.00 29.97 22.48
C GLY A 81 -4.15 30.06 20.97
N TYR A 82 -3.20 29.56 20.17
CA TYR A 82 -3.31 29.52 18.71
C TYR A 82 -3.66 28.13 18.16
N TRP A 83 -3.81 27.12 19.03
CA TRP A 83 -4.35 25.82 18.63
C TRP A 83 -5.88 25.89 18.62
N THR A 84 -6.49 25.69 17.46
CA THR A 84 -7.96 25.77 17.25
C THR A 84 -8.69 24.48 17.57
N GLY A 85 -7.99 23.43 18.02
CA GLY A 85 -8.58 22.10 18.21
C GLY A 85 -8.67 21.28 16.92
N ASP A 86 -8.22 21.85 15.81
CA ASP A 86 -8.21 21.21 14.50
C ASP A 86 -7.02 20.22 14.41
N PRO A 87 -7.29 18.90 14.27
CA PRO A 87 -6.24 17.90 14.05
C PRO A 87 -5.58 18.00 12.67
N GLY A 88 -6.14 18.81 11.78
CA GLY A 88 -5.90 18.80 10.33
C GLY A 88 -6.92 17.92 9.60
N ASP A 89 -6.86 17.95 8.28
CA ASP A 89 -7.75 17.16 7.42
C ASP A 89 -7.49 15.66 7.59
N SER A 90 -8.58 14.88 7.65
CA SER A 90 -8.49 13.43 7.69
C SER A 90 -7.98 12.87 6.36
N VAL A 91 -7.40 11.67 6.38
CA VAL A 91 -6.93 11.00 5.15
C VAL A 91 -8.07 10.82 4.14
N ASP A 92 -9.30 10.58 4.61
CA ASP A 92 -10.48 10.45 3.76
C ASP A 92 -10.92 11.79 3.13
N GLU A 93 -10.77 12.90 3.85
CA GLU A 93 -11.04 14.25 3.32
C GLU A 93 -9.99 14.62 2.28
N VAL A 94 -8.72 14.42 2.60
CA VAL A 94 -7.59 14.65 1.68
C VAL A 94 -7.71 13.80 0.41
N ARG A 95 -8.11 12.53 0.52
CA ARG A 95 -8.28 11.63 -0.63
C ARG A 95 -9.42 12.04 -1.56
N ARG A 96 -10.43 12.73 -1.03
CA ARG A 96 -11.58 13.24 -1.79
C ARG A 96 -11.36 14.66 -2.28
N ASP A 97 -10.29 15.32 -1.85
CA ASP A 97 -9.94 16.66 -2.29
C ASP A 97 -9.40 16.60 -3.73
N PRO A 98 -10.11 17.16 -4.73
CA PRO A 98 -9.67 17.20 -6.12
C PRO A 98 -8.37 18.01 -6.32
N TYR A 99 -7.95 18.78 -5.32
CA TYR A 99 -6.75 19.61 -5.37
C TYR A 99 -5.56 19.00 -4.62
N TYR A 100 -5.74 17.87 -3.93
CA TYR A 100 -4.64 17.20 -3.25
C TYR A 100 -3.62 16.64 -4.26
N GLY A 101 -2.36 17.05 -4.13
CA GLY A 101 -1.29 16.64 -5.06
C GLY A 101 -1.20 17.47 -6.35
N ILE A 102 -2.04 18.51 -6.49
CA ILE A 102 -1.87 19.54 -7.52
C ILE A 102 -0.99 20.63 -6.92
N ASP A 103 0.30 20.63 -7.28
CA ASP A 103 1.21 21.72 -6.95
C ASP A 103 0.83 22.96 -7.77
N GLY A 104 -0.17 23.71 -7.31
CA GLY A 104 -0.53 24.98 -7.93
C GLY A 104 0.63 25.96 -7.83
N ASP A 105 1.08 26.51 -8.96
CA ASP A 105 1.90 27.72 -8.98
C ASP A 105 1.19 28.76 -8.12
N ILE A 106 1.82 29.11 -7.00
CA ILE A 106 1.25 29.95 -5.94
C ILE A 106 1.12 31.37 -6.49
N HIS A 107 0.07 31.62 -7.27
CA HIS A 107 -0.29 32.96 -7.68
C HIS A 107 -1.36 33.45 -6.70
N ASP A 108 -1.05 34.56 -6.01
CA ASP A 108 -1.74 35.20 -4.88
C ASP A 108 -3.22 35.62 -5.10
N ASN A 109 -3.94 34.97 -6.01
CA ASN A 109 -5.31 35.33 -6.31
C ASN A 109 -6.11 34.07 -6.60
N TYR A 110 -6.48 33.33 -5.55
CA TYR A 110 -7.47 32.25 -5.58
C TYR A 110 -8.83 32.81 -6.07
N PRO A 111 -9.25 32.58 -7.33
CA PRO A 111 -10.60 32.91 -7.75
C PRO A 111 -11.43 31.66 -7.47
N PHE A 112 -12.51 31.85 -6.75
CA PHE A 112 -13.49 30.83 -6.43
C PHE A 112 -14.15 30.30 -7.72
N ALA A 113 -13.55 29.30 -8.36
CA ALA A 113 -14.18 28.44 -9.37
C ALA A 113 -13.32 27.18 -9.54
N PRO A 114 -13.85 25.98 -9.26
CA PRO A 114 -13.18 24.75 -9.64
C PRO A 114 -12.89 24.76 -11.14
N PRO A 115 -11.67 24.37 -11.58
CA PRO A 115 -11.48 24.07 -12.98
C PRO A 115 -12.49 22.99 -13.38
N GLU A 116 -13.13 23.16 -14.53
CA GLU A 116 -13.87 22.06 -15.16
C GLU A 116 -12.88 20.92 -15.35
N VAL A 117 -12.95 19.92 -14.47
CA VAL A 117 -12.20 18.69 -14.61
C VAL A 117 -12.68 18.04 -15.89
N ASP A 118 -11.89 18.19 -16.96
CA ASP A 118 -11.98 17.38 -18.16
C ASP A 118 -11.74 15.93 -17.71
N ARG A 119 -12.83 15.22 -17.41
CA ARG A 119 -12.84 13.81 -17.01
C ARG A 119 -12.16 12.89 -18.03
N ALA A 120 -11.84 13.40 -19.22
CA ALA A 120 -11.19 12.69 -20.30
C ALA A 120 -9.70 12.40 -20.06
N MET A 121 -9.01 13.10 -19.15
CA MET A 121 -7.57 12.86 -18.92
C MET A 121 -7.24 11.77 -17.90
N ASN A 122 -8.25 11.12 -17.30
CA ASN A 122 -8.04 10.08 -16.29
C ASN A 122 -8.32 8.66 -16.82
N GLU A 123 -8.92 8.52 -18.01
CA GLU A 123 -9.33 7.21 -18.53
C GLU A 123 -8.14 6.44 -19.16
N GLU A 124 -7.13 7.14 -19.68
CA GLU A 124 -5.99 6.49 -20.37
C GLU A 124 -4.91 5.98 -19.40
N ASP A 125 -4.73 6.58 -18.21
CA ASP A 125 -3.75 6.13 -17.20
C ASP A 125 -4.31 5.08 -16.22
N GLU A 126 -5.64 5.03 -16.00
CA GLU A 126 -6.27 4.00 -15.14
C GLU A 126 -6.25 2.60 -15.79
N ALA A 127 -6.28 2.54 -17.13
CA ALA A 127 -6.32 1.28 -17.86
C ALA A 127 -4.97 0.54 -17.88
N GLU A 128 -3.84 1.25 -17.75
CA GLU A 128 -2.50 0.64 -17.83
C GLU A 128 -2.03 0.05 -16.49
N VAL A 129 -2.69 0.38 -15.37
CA VAL A 129 -2.31 -0.10 -14.01
C VAL A 129 -3.54 -0.59 -13.22
N ALA A 130 -4.52 -1.22 -13.87
CA ALA A 130 -5.56 -1.94 -13.16
C ALA A 130 -4.97 -3.23 -12.54
N LEU A 131 -4.35 -3.09 -11.37
CA LEU A 131 -4.01 -4.22 -10.50
C LEU A 131 -5.32 -4.83 -9.97
N ASN A 132 -5.37 -6.17 -9.92
CA ASN A 132 -6.48 -7.03 -9.48
C ASN A 132 -7.69 -6.31 -8.87
N ASN A 133 -8.88 -6.51 -9.44
CA ASN A 133 -10.09 -5.91 -8.90
C ASN A 133 -10.40 -6.50 -7.50
N ASP A 134 -10.99 -5.68 -6.63
CA ASP A 134 -11.40 -6.11 -5.28
C ASP A 134 -12.33 -7.34 -5.32
N GLU A 135 -13.18 -7.44 -6.35
CA GLU A 135 -14.05 -8.60 -6.59
C GLU A 135 -13.26 -9.88 -6.82
N ASP A 136 -12.17 -9.82 -7.61
CA ASP A 136 -11.32 -10.98 -7.91
C ASP A 136 -10.57 -11.45 -6.66
N ILE A 137 -10.11 -10.49 -5.85
CA ILE A 137 -9.41 -10.75 -4.58
C ILE A 137 -10.35 -11.49 -3.62
N GLU A 138 -11.57 -10.98 -3.42
CA GLU A 138 -12.56 -11.60 -2.54
C GLU A 138 -13.03 -12.97 -3.07
N PHE A 139 -13.18 -13.10 -4.39
CA PHE A 139 -13.50 -14.38 -5.01
C PHE A 139 -12.43 -15.44 -4.74
N VAL A 140 -11.14 -15.12 -4.90
CA VAL A 140 -10.04 -16.05 -4.64
C VAL A 140 -9.94 -16.39 -3.15
N LYS A 141 -10.13 -15.43 -2.25
CA LYS A 141 -10.20 -15.71 -0.80
C LYS A 141 -11.34 -16.66 -0.45
N MET A 142 -12.50 -16.50 -1.07
CA MET A 142 -13.64 -17.40 -0.87
C MET A 142 -13.36 -18.80 -1.43
N LEU A 143 -12.77 -18.86 -2.62
CA LEU A 143 -12.42 -20.11 -3.31
C LEU A 143 -11.38 -20.92 -2.53
N MET A 144 -10.41 -20.25 -1.92
CA MET A 144 -9.33 -20.83 -1.13
C MET A 144 -9.50 -20.54 0.36
N ALA A 145 -10.73 -20.63 0.88
CA ALA A 145 -11.04 -20.30 2.27
C ALA A 145 -10.31 -21.18 3.31
N ASP A 146 -9.83 -22.36 2.91
CA ASP A 146 -9.02 -23.26 3.74
C ASP A 146 -7.52 -22.90 3.74
N PHE A 147 -7.08 -22.00 2.86
CA PHE A 147 -5.68 -21.64 2.69
C PHE A 147 -5.32 -20.38 3.49
N ASN A 148 -4.20 -20.43 4.22
CA ASN A 148 -3.69 -19.29 4.96
C ASN A 148 -2.61 -18.53 4.17
N PHE A 149 -3.00 -17.46 3.48
CA PHE A 149 -2.10 -16.58 2.74
C PHE A 149 -1.08 -15.85 3.64
N GLU A 150 -1.34 -15.76 4.95
CA GLU A 150 -0.50 -15.08 5.94
C GLU A 150 0.37 -16.05 6.76
N ALA A 151 0.45 -17.32 6.35
CA ALA A 151 1.31 -18.29 7.02
C ALA A 151 2.79 -17.84 7.03
N GLU A 152 3.47 -18.03 8.16
CA GLU A 152 4.92 -17.81 8.23
C GLU A 152 5.64 -19.03 7.67
N ASP A 153 6.47 -18.84 6.64
CA ASP A 153 7.19 -19.94 5.98
C ASP A 153 8.72 -19.90 6.19
N SER A 154 9.23 -19.10 7.13
CA SER A 154 10.69 -18.85 7.31
C SER A 154 11.42 -18.37 6.04
N ASN A 155 10.71 -18.16 4.93
CA ASN A 155 11.24 -17.85 3.61
C ASN A 155 10.50 -16.63 3.01
N TRP A 156 10.20 -15.65 3.87
CA TRP A 156 9.63 -14.35 3.50
C TRP A 156 8.28 -14.39 2.76
N GLY A 157 7.55 -15.51 2.77
CA GLY A 157 6.30 -15.71 2.05
C GLY A 157 6.45 -16.36 0.67
N ILE A 158 7.67 -16.73 0.25
CA ILE A 158 7.92 -17.36 -1.04
C ILE A 158 7.26 -18.74 -1.15
N GLU A 159 7.34 -19.57 -0.10
CA GLU A 159 6.74 -20.92 -0.13
C GLU A 159 5.22 -20.83 -0.13
N VAL A 160 4.66 -19.92 0.68
CA VAL A 160 3.22 -19.65 0.70
C VAL A 160 2.73 -19.16 -0.66
N TYR A 161 3.49 -18.28 -1.31
CA TYR A 161 3.18 -17.81 -2.67
C TYR A 161 3.17 -18.96 -3.68
N CYS A 162 4.23 -19.76 -3.72
CA CYS A 162 4.31 -20.89 -4.64
C CYS A 162 3.18 -21.90 -4.41
N GLU A 163 2.87 -22.21 -3.15
CA GLU A 163 1.75 -23.12 -2.81
C GLU A 163 0.40 -22.53 -3.23
N ALA A 164 0.18 -21.24 -2.99
CA ALA A 164 -1.04 -20.55 -3.40
C ALA A 164 -1.25 -20.61 -4.92
N VAL A 165 -0.20 -20.34 -5.70
CA VAL A 165 -0.23 -20.40 -7.17
C VAL A 165 -0.55 -21.81 -7.65
N ILE A 166 0.15 -22.84 -7.12
CA ILE A 166 -0.09 -24.24 -7.51
C ILE A 166 -1.54 -24.65 -7.23
N ARG A 167 -2.07 -24.32 -6.04
CA ARG A 167 -3.45 -24.64 -5.67
C ARG A 167 -4.46 -23.93 -6.55
N LEU A 168 -4.28 -22.64 -6.80
CA LEU A 168 -5.22 -21.85 -7.60
C LEU A 168 -5.20 -22.30 -9.07
N LEU A 169 -4.03 -22.56 -9.64
CA LEU A 169 -3.91 -23.11 -10.99
C LEU A 169 -4.61 -24.47 -11.11
N ALA A 170 -4.43 -25.37 -10.14
CA ALA A 170 -5.09 -26.67 -10.15
C ALA A 170 -6.63 -26.54 -10.12
N ILE A 171 -7.17 -25.57 -9.37
CA ILE A 171 -8.61 -25.30 -9.34
C ILE A 171 -9.10 -24.76 -10.69
N VAL A 172 -8.37 -23.83 -11.29
CA VAL A 172 -8.70 -23.25 -12.59
C VAL A 172 -8.67 -24.32 -13.70
N GLU A 173 -7.66 -25.19 -13.70
CA GLU A 173 -7.56 -26.30 -14.65
C GLU A 173 -8.69 -27.33 -14.48
N ALA A 174 -9.04 -27.67 -13.23
CA ALA A 174 -10.17 -28.56 -12.94
C ALA A 174 -11.50 -27.97 -13.42
N HIS A 175 -11.69 -26.66 -13.30
CA HIS A 175 -12.87 -25.98 -13.82
C HIS A 175 -12.91 -25.99 -15.36
N ASN A 176 -11.79 -25.70 -16.02
CA ASN A 176 -11.71 -25.69 -17.48
C ASN A 176 -11.89 -27.07 -18.13
N THR A 177 -11.47 -28.14 -17.45
CA THR A 177 -11.66 -29.52 -17.92
C THR A 177 -13.05 -30.09 -17.67
N SER A 178 -13.85 -29.44 -16.82
CA SER A 178 -15.21 -29.87 -16.49
C SER A 178 -16.30 -29.21 -17.36
N ILE A 179 -15.93 -28.31 -18.28
CA ILE A 179 -16.86 -27.69 -19.25
C ILE A 179 -16.72 -28.43 -20.60
N PRO A 180 -17.75 -29.16 -21.06
CA PRO A 180 -17.74 -29.88 -22.33
C PRO A 180 -17.86 -28.99 -23.56
#